data_AF-A0A7Y3A5C8-F1
#
_entry.id   AF-A0A7Y3A5C8-F1
#
_cell.length_a   1.000
_cell.length_b   1.000
_cell.length_c   1.000
_cell.angle_alpha   90.00
_cell.angle_beta   90.00
_cell.angle_gamma   90.00
#
_symmetry.space_group_name_H-M   'P 1'
#
loop_
_entity.id
_entity.type
_entity.pdbx_description
1 polymer ?
#
loop_
_entity_poly.entity_id
_entity_poly.type
_entity_poly.pdbx_seq_one_letter_code
_entity_poly.pdbx_strand_id
1 'polypeptide(L)'
;MGTSKKYILFFIFLLTVIFLDGQGYYIEYDKESRSIYNDIINLKLDDARNKLAEIDKVNNLNLSYLHLENYLDFFELFISEDESRFDLLKKNKKTRLKQLENKLLDNDPYKRFVIAEIHLQWALT
;
A
#
# COMPACT_ATOMS: atom_id res chain seq x y z
N MET A 1 4.46 -53.07 -7.18
CA MET A 1 5.32 -51.87 -7.15
C MET A 1 4.70 -50.60 -7.79
N GLY A 2 3.46 -50.65 -8.30
CA GLY A 2 2.82 -49.51 -8.99
C GLY A 2 1.82 -48.68 -8.18
N THR A 3 1.27 -49.22 -7.09
CA THR A 3 0.28 -48.53 -6.24
C THR A 3 0.93 -47.53 -5.28
N SER A 4 2.05 -47.89 -4.65
CA SER A 4 2.82 -47.00 -3.77
C SER A 4 3.33 -45.73 -4.47
N LYS A 5 3.78 -45.85 -5.74
CA LYS A 5 4.20 -44.70 -6.55
C LYS A 5 3.07 -43.70 -6.83
N LYS A 6 1.81 -44.17 -6.93
CA LYS A 6 0.64 -43.30 -7.13
C LYS A 6 0.31 -42.48 -5.87
N TYR A 7 0.42 -43.09 -4.69
CA TYR A 7 0.23 -42.36 -3.42
C TYR A 7 1.35 -41.35 -3.16
N ILE A 8 2.59 -41.67 -3.54
CA ILE A 8 3.72 -40.73 -3.46
C ILE A 8 3.50 -39.54 -4.40
N LEU A 9 3.10 -39.78 -5.65
CA LEU A 9 2.81 -38.71 -6.61
C LEU A 9 1.62 -37.84 -6.16
N PHE A 10 0.58 -38.46 -5.60
CA PHE A 10 -0.56 -37.75 -5.03
C PHE A 10 -0.18 -36.90 -3.81
N PHE A 11 0.70 -37.42 -2.94
CA PHE A 11 1.20 -36.68 -1.78
C PHE A 11 2.09 -35.50 -2.18
N ILE A 12 2.95 -35.68 -3.20
CA ILE A 12 3.76 -34.58 -3.78
C ILE A 12 2.86 -33.51 -4.40
N PHE A 13 1.81 -33.91 -5.13
CA PHE A 13 0.81 -32.98 -5.67
C PHE A 13 0.08 -32.21 -4.56
N LEU A 14 -0.31 -32.88 -3.48
CA LEU A 14 -0.96 -32.25 -2.33
C LEU A 14 -0.04 -31.23 -1.63
N LEU A 15 1.25 -31.57 -1.48
CA LEU A 15 2.27 -30.67 -0.94
C LEU A 15 2.46 -29.41 -1.80
N THR A 16 2.45 -29.54 -3.13
CA THR A 16 2.59 -28.37 -4.02
C THR A 16 1.42 -27.40 -3.96
N VAL A 17 0.22 -27.86 -3.59
CA VAL A 17 -0.96 -26.98 -3.42
C VAL A 17 -0.87 -26.16 -2.14
N ILE A 18 -0.19 -26.67 -1.10
CA ILE A 18 -0.05 -25.98 0.21
C ILE A 18 0.92 -24.80 0.11
N PHE A 19 1.87 -24.81 -0.82
CA PHE A 19 2.86 -23.74 -1.01
C PHE A 19 2.45 -22.69 -2.06
N LEU A 20 1.21 -22.71 -2.56
CA LEU A 20 0.66 -21.63 -3.35
C LEU A 20 0.23 -20.45 -2.44
N ASP A 21 1.17 -19.88 -1.70
CA ASP A 21 0.99 -18.56 -1.13
C ASP A 21 1.08 -17.55 -2.29
N GLY A 22 -0.07 -17.09 -2.78
CA GLY A 22 -0.11 -15.88 -3.58
C GLY A 22 0.54 -14.76 -2.78
N GLN A 23 1.43 -13.96 -3.39
CA GLN A 23 2.03 -12.83 -2.68
C GLN A 23 0.90 -11.93 -2.17
N GLY A 24 0.78 -11.85 -0.84
CA GLY A 24 -0.17 -10.96 -0.21
C GLY A 24 0.21 -9.50 -0.45
N TYR A 25 -0.73 -8.59 -0.23
CA TYR A 25 -0.37 -7.19 -0.13
C TYR A 25 0.58 -6.98 1.05
N TYR A 26 1.53 -6.07 0.88
CA TYR A 26 2.55 -5.77 1.88
C TYR A 26 2.83 -4.27 1.91
N ILE A 27 3.53 -3.80 2.93
CA ILE A 27 4.12 -2.46 2.92
C ILE A 27 5.64 -2.60 2.93
N GLU A 28 6.28 -2.06 1.90
CA GLU A 28 7.73 -1.90 1.86
C GLU A 28 8.08 -0.53 1.31
N TYR A 29 9.02 0.15 1.96
CA TYR A 29 9.62 1.37 1.41
C TYR A 29 10.88 0.99 0.63
N ASP A 30 10.69 0.43 -0.55
CA ASP A 30 11.74 0.09 -1.53
C ASP A 30 12.44 1.33 -2.12
N LYS A 31 13.25 1.15 -3.17
CA LYS A 31 13.97 2.26 -3.82
C LYS A 31 13.02 3.30 -4.45
N GLU A 32 11.92 2.86 -5.02
CA GLU A 32 11.01 3.70 -5.79
C GLU A 32 10.09 4.51 -4.88
N SER A 33 9.44 3.84 -3.93
CA SER A 33 8.65 4.49 -2.87
C SER A 33 9.48 5.48 -2.04
N ARG A 34 10.75 5.18 -1.74
CA ARG A 34 11.66 6.16 -1.08
C ARG A 34 11.98 7.36 -1.97
N SER A 35 12.08 7.17 -3.29
CA SER A 35 12.26 8.28 -4.23
C SER A 35 11.07 9.22 -4.20
N ILE A 36 9.85 8.68 -4.21
CA ILE A 36 8.60 9.45 -4.10
C ILE A 36 8.52 10.14 -2.73
N TYR A 37 8.81 9.42 -1.65
CA TYR A 37 8.85 9.98 -0.29
C TYR A 37 9.79 11.19 -0.24
N ASN A 38 11.00 11.06 -0.80
CA ASN A 38 11.97 12.14 -0.87
C ASN A 38 11.43 13.35 -1.64
N ASP A 39 10.73 13.15 -2.75
CA ASP A 39 10.12 14.27 -3.47
C ASP A 39 9.05 14.97 -2.63
N ILE A 40 8.21 14.21 -1.92
CA ILE A 40 7.16 14.77 -1.03
C ILE A 40 7.79 15.62 0.08
N ILE A 41 8.76 15.10 0.84
CA ILE A 41 9.37 15.84 1.96
C ILE A 41 10.20 17.04 1.50
N ASN A 42 10.68 17.02 0.24
CA ASN A 42 11.35 18.17 -0.38
C ASN A 42 10.37 19.11 -1.10
N LEU A 43 9.06 18.92 -0.90
CA LEU A 43 7.96 19.72 -1.47
C LEU A 43 7.92 19.76 -3.00
N LYS A 44 8.51 18.76 -3.66
CA LYS A 44 8.39 18.54 -5.11
C LYS A 44 7.11 17.77 -5.42
N LEU A 45 5.98 18.36 -5.06
CA LEU A 45 4.68 17.67 -5.04
C LEU A 45 4.25 17.22 -6.45
N ASP A 46 4.59 17.98 -7.49
CA ASP A 46 4.28 17.61 -8.88
C ASP A 46 5.10 16.41 -9.35
N ASP A 47 6.40 16.35 -9.02
CA ASP A 47 7.26 15.21 -9.33
C ASP A 47 6.76 13.93 -8.64
N ALA A 48 6.42 14.05 -7.35
CA ALA A 48 5.83 12.95 -6.58
C ALA A 48 4.49 12.48 -7.19
N ARG A 49 3.63 13.41 -7.61
CA ARG A 49 2.33 13.09 -8.23
C ARG A 49 2.51 12.37 -9.55
N ASN A 50 3.46 12.79 -10.37
CA ASN A 50 3.76 12.15 -11.65
C ASN A 50 4.28 10.73 -11.44
N LYS A 51 5.24 10.53 -10.53
CA LYS A 51 5.75 9.19 -10.18
C LYS A 51 4.65 8.28 -9.63
N LEU A 52 3.77 8.79 -8.77
CA LEU A 52 2.62 8.01 -8.25
C LEU A 52 1.61 7.65 -9.34
N ALA A 53 1.47 8.47 -10.39
CA ALA A 53 0.59 8.19 -11.52
C ALA A 53 1.12 7.07 -12.43
N GLU A 54 2.44 6.84 -12.45
CA GLU A 54 3.09 5.76 -13.21
C GLU A 54 2.95 4.39 -12.54
N ILE A 55 2.57 4.34 -11.25
CA ILE A 55 2.40 3.07 -10.52
C ILE A 55 1.16 2.31 -11.02
N ASP A 56 1.37 1.06 -11.44
CA ASP A 56 0.29 0.14 -11.78
C ASP A 56 -0.49 -0.27 -10.52
N LYS A 57 -1.58 0.43 -10.25
CA LYS A 57 -2.44 0.19 -9.08
C LYS A 57 -3.19 -1.14 -9.10
N VAL A 58 -3.23 -1.84 -10.24
CA VAL A 58 -3.93 -3.13 -10.38
C VAL A 58 -3.00 -4.27 -10.02
N ASN A 59 -1.77 -4.25 -10.54
CA ASN A 59 -0.83 -5.35 -10.36
C ASN A 59 0.18 -5.13 -9.22
N ASN A 60 0.27 -3.93 -8.65
CA ASN A 60 1.19 -3.65 -7.56
C ASN A 60 0.61 -4.04 -6.19
N LEU A 61 1.35 -4.88 -5.47
CA LEU A 61 0.99 -5.40 -4.15
C LEU A 61 1.53 -4.54 -3.00
N ASN A 62 2.47 -3.64 -3.27
CA ASN A 62 3.06 -2.76 -2.26
C ASN A 62 2.08 -1.62 -1.94
N LEU A 63 1.50 -1.64 -0.75
CA LEU A 63 0.55 -0.64 -0.28
C LEU A 63 1.21 0.59 0.35
N SER A 64 2.55 0.68 0.35
CA SER A 64 3.26 1.91 0.75
C SER A 64 2.83 3.11 -0.09
N TYR A 65 2.45 2.91 -1.36
CA TYR A 65 1.95 3.96 -2.23
C TYR A 65 0.66 4.60 -1.72
N LEU A 66 -0.21 3.87 -1.01
CA LEU A 66 -1.38 4.48 -0.36
C LEU A 66 -0.98 5.46 0.74
N HIS A 67 0.09 5.15 1.47
CA HIS A 67 0.63 6.08 2.45
C HIS A 67 1.22 7.32 1.77
N LEU A 68 1.99 7.14 0.71
CA LEU A 68 2.62 8.25 -0.03
C LEU A 68 1.60 9.16 -0.70
N GLU A 69 0.53 8.61 -1.28
CA GLU A 69 -0.59 9.39 -1.78
C GLU A 69 -1.28 10.19 -0.66
N ASN A 70 -1.42 9.59 0.53
CA ASN A 70 -1.97 10.32 1.68
C ASN A 70 -1.04 11.45 2.13
N TYR A 71 0.27 11.20 2.09
CA TYR A 71 1.27 12.18 2.48
C TYR A 71 1.34 13.35 1.48
N LEU A 72 1.15 13.07 0.19
CA LEU A 72 0.98 14.08 -0.84
C LEU A 72 -0.26 14.95 -0.59
N ASP A 73 -1.42 14.32 -0.32
CA ASP A 73 -2.65 15.06 0.02
C ASP A 73 -2.45 15.93 1.27
N PHE A 74 -1.78 15.40 2.30
CA PHE A 74 -1.46 16.13 3.53
C PHE A 74 -0.65 17.40 3.24
N PHE A 75 0.49 17.29 2.55
CA PHE A 75 1.30 18.47 2.26
C PHE A 75 0.61 19.46 1.32
N GLU A 76 -0.17 18.97 0.36
CA GLU A 76 -0.96 19.84 -0.52
C GLU A 76 -1.96 20.68 0.28
N LEU A 77 -2.74 20.04 1.15
CA LEU A 77 -3.77 20.71 1.93
C LEU A 77 -3.19 21.57 3.05
N PHE A 78 -2.16 21.09 3.74
CA PHE A 78 -1.50 21.81 4.83
C PHE A 78 -0.85 23.11 4.35
N ILE A 79 -0.35 23.15 3.10
CA ILE A 79 0.29 24.35 2.55
C ILE A 79 -0.73 25.28 1.88
N SER A 80 -1.71 24.73 1.16
CA SER A 80 -2.67 25.54 0.40
C SER A 80 -3.82 26.07 1.23
N GLU A 81 -4.20 25.38 2.32
CA GLU A 81 -5.38 25.67 3.15
C GLU A 81 -6.68 25.80 2.32
N ASP A 82 -6.76 25.11 1.16
CA ASP A 82 -7.90 25.20 0.25
C ASP A 82 -9.04 24.25 0.69
N GLU A 83 -10.12 24.84 1.19
CA GLU A 83 -11.32 24.12 1.64
C GLU A 83 -11.98 23.28 0.53
N SER A 84 -11.97 23.76 -0.71
CA SER A 84 -12.54 23.02 -1.84
C SER A 84 -11.73 21.78 -2.17
N ARG A 85 -10.40 21.87 -2.06
CA ARG A 85 -9.48 20.72 -2.18
C ARG A 85 -9.65 19.77 -1.01
N PHE A 86 -9.82 20.28 0.21
CA PHE A 86 -10.07 19.46 1.39
C PHE A 86 -11.31 18.58 1.20
N ASP A 87 -12.43 19.19 0.79
CA ASP A 87 -13.68 18.48 0.54
C ASP A 87 -13.56 17.41 -0.54
N LEU A 88 -12.76 17.69 -1.57
CA LEU A 88 -12.48 16.74 -2.63
C LEU A 88 -11.63 15.56 -2.14
N LEU A 89 -10.58 15.81 -1.36
CA LEU A 89 -9.58 14.82 -0.98
C LEU A 89 -9.96 14.02 0.27
N LYS A 90 -10.77 14.56 1.19
CA LYS A 90 -11.18 13.86 2.43
C LYS A 90 -11.86 12.51 2.20
N LYS A 91 -12.51 12.33 1.04
CA LYS A 91 -13.11 11.05 0.63
C LYS A 91 -12.06 9.94 0.45
N ASN A 92 -10.82 10.29 0.09
CA ASN A 92 -9.74 9.35 -0.15
C ASN A 92 -9.28 8.68 1.15
N LYS A 93 -9.32 9.40 2.28
CA LYS A 93 -8.97 8.87 3.61
C LYS A 93 -9.64 7.54 3.90
N LYS A 94 -10.98 7.51 3.80
CA LYS A 94 -11.78 6.32 4.10
C LYS A 94 -11.45 5.16 3.16
N THR A 95 -11.25 5.46 1.88
CA THR A 95 -10.89 4.45 0.88
C THR A 95 -9.53 3.82 1.18
N ARG A 96 -8.52 4.62 1.50
CA ARG A 96 -7.17 4.15 1.83
C ARG A 96 -7.16 3.32 3.11
N LEU A 97 -7.80 3.81 4.17
CA LEU A 97 -7.91 3.06 5.44
C LEU A 97 -8.58 1.70 5.22
N LYS A 98 -9.70 1.67 4.50
CA LYS A 98 -10.39 0.41 4.18
C LYS A 98 -9.50 -0.54 3.36
N GLN A 99 -8.71 -0.03 2.43
CA GLN A 99 -7.78 -0.86 1.65
C GLN A 99 -6.68 -1.45 2.55
N LEU A 100 -6.06 -0.64 3.40
CA LEU A 100 -5.03 -1.07 4.34
C LEU A 100 -5.56 -2.10 5.34
N GLU A 101 -6.74 -1.87 5.91
CA GLU A 101 -7.38 -2.77 6.88
C GLU A 101 -7.74 -4.13 6.26
N ASN A 102 -8.33 -4.13 5.06
CA ASN A 102 -8.85 -5.34 4.43
C ASN A 102 -7.79 -6.15 3.68
N LYS A 103 -6.76 -5.50 3.13
CA LYS A 103 -5.76 -6.16 2.28
C LYS A 103 -4.54 -6.64 3.05
N LEU A 104 -4.12 -5.92 4.10
CA LEU A 104 -2.94 -6.29 4.88
C LEU A 104 -3.30 -7.28 5.98
N LEU A 105 -2.44 -8.27 6.16
CA LEU A 105 -2.49 -9.15 7.32
C LEU A 105 -2.16 -8.39 8.61
N ASP A 106 -2.72 -8.83 9.73
CA ASP A 106 -2.54 -8.15 11.02
C ASP A 106 -1.11 -8.25 11.57
N ASN A 107 -0.32 -9.20 11.05
CA ASN A 107 1.09 -9.37 11.37
C ASN A 107 2.03 -8.53 10.49
N ASP A 108 1.51 -7.80 9.49
CA ASP A 108 2.33 -6.86 8.73
C ASP A 108 2.89 -5.79 9.69
N PRO A 109 4.22 -5.59 9.71
CA PRO A 109 4.87 -4.74 10.71
C PRO A 109 4.52 -3.26 10.57
N TYR A 110 4.08 -2.80 9.38
CA TYR A 110 3.80 -1.40 9.10
C TYR A 110 2.31 -1.07 9.08
N LYS A 111 1.40 -2.06 9.03
CA LYS A 111 -0.06 -1.83 8.99
C LYS A 111 -0.52 -0.81 10.03
N ARG A 112 -0.20 -1.05 11.31
CA ARG A 112 -0.61 -0.15 12.41
C ARG A 112 0.05 1.23 12.32
N PHE A 113 1.32 1.26 11.91
CA PHE A 113 2.07 2.50 11.75
C PHE A 113 1.43 3.39 10.67
N VAL A 114 1.21 2.86 9.47
CA VAL A 114 0.63 3.64 8.35
C VAL A 114 -0.80 4.08 8.65
N ILE A 115 -1.62 3.23 9.26
CA ILE A 115 -2.98 3.62 9.67
C ILE A 115 -2.93 4.79 10.67
N ALA A 116 -2.05 4.71 11.68
CA ALA A 116 -1.88 5.78 12.66
C ALA A 116 -1.39 7.09 12.03
N GLU A 117 -0.41 7.03 11.14
CA GLU A 117 0.10 8.19 10.39
C GLU A 117 -1.00 8.86 9.57
N ILE A 118 -1.80 8.09 8.82
CA ILE A 118 -2.94 8.63 8.06
C ILE A 118 -3.93 9.33 9.00
N HIS A 119 -4.25 8.75 10.15
CA HIS A 119 -5.13 9.39 11.11
C HIS A 119 -4.56 10.69 11.65
N LEU A 120 -3.27 10.71 12.02
CA LEU A 120 -2.58 11.88 12.54
C LEU A 120 -2.57 13.01 11.50
N GLN A 121 -2.17 12.71 10.27
CA GLN A 121 -2.09 13.69 9.18
C GLN A 121 -3.44 14.36 8.93
N TRP A 122 -4.52 13.58 8.84
CA TRP A 122 -5.89 14.12 8.68
C TRP A 122 -6.48 14.78 9.93
N ALA A 123 -5.82 14.70 11.08
CA ALA A 123 -6.20 15.48 12.26
C ALA A 123 -5.53 16.85 12.27
N LEU A 124 -4.45 17.02 11.50
CA LEU A 124 -3.67 18.24 11.38
C LEU A 124 -4.02 19.05 10.11
N THR A 125 -4.68 18.43 9.15
CA THR A 125 -5.26 19.05 7.96
C THR A 125 -6.72 19.44 8.19
#